data_AF-A0A357FUH4-F1
#
_entry.id   AF-A0A357FUH4-F1
#
_cell.length_a   1.000
_cell.length_b   1.000
_cell.length_c   1.000
_cell.angle_alpha   90.00
_cell.angle_beta   90.00
_cell.angle_gamma   90.00
#
_symmetry.space_group_name_H-M   'P 1'
#
loop_
_entity.id
_entity.type
_entity.pdbx_description
1 polymer ?
#
loop_
_entity_poly.entity_id
_entity_poly.type
_entity_poly.pdbx_seq_one_letter_code
_entity_poly.pdbx_strand_id
1 'polypeptide(L)'
;AHAWAEIYDAYTQEWLRVDPTPGASPSNPDLPLPASFEMETGISAWVDSLRMQWYRRIVNFDQQDQVELATSMLDLGNQLLKSLSVKFKEVRTTLIDWLQRPFSRGSFIGGGVLLCLCFAVVYLWRTRFRWLHLLPRMLRRKQGLDPIRKMASRLLHRVQVQMAELELNDPRLGKLRDALKELEAVRFGPAVTMDVAKSVFAKAKQILRKRH
;
A
#
# COMPACT_ATOMS: atom_id res chain seq x y z
N ALA A 1 -1.31 15.90 -13.01
CA ALA A 1 -1.52 14.80 -13.97
C ALA A 1 -1.20 15.37 -15.33
N HIS A 2 -0.22 14.78 -16.03
CA HIS A 2 0.12 15.15 -17.39
C HIS A 2 -0.34 13.99 -18.26
N ALA A 3 -1.17 14.28 -19.26
CA ALA A 3 -1.76 13.27 -20.13
C ALA A 3 -1.42 13.68 -21.57
N TRP A 4 -0.88 12.74 -22.33
CA TRP A 4 -0.62 12.88 -23.75
C TRP A 4 -1.40 11.81 -24.52
N ALA A 5 -1.64 12.04 -25.79
CA ALA A 5 -2.25 11.08 -26.70
C ALA A 5 -1.23 10.69 -27.77
N GLU A 6 -1.24 9.43 -28.19
CA GLU A 6 -0.49 8.97 -29.36
C GLU A 6 -1.51 8.53 -30.42
N ILE A 7 -1.42 9.10 -31.62
CA ILE A 7 -2.32 8.83 -32.73
C ILE A 7 -1.49 8.16 -33.82
N TYR A 8 -1.93 6.99 -34.27
CA TYR A 8 -1.31 6.33 -35.40
C TYR A 8 -1.83 6.93 -36.71
N ASP A 9 -0.93 7.49 -37.51
CA ASP A 9 -1.26 7.96 -38.85
C ASP A 9 -0.95 6.86 -39.88
N ALA A 10 -2.00 6.28 -40.43
CA ALA A 10 -1.90 5.19 -41.40
C ALA A 10 -1.27 5.62 -42.73
N TYR A 11 -1.26 6.92 -43.08
CA TYR A 11 -0.68 7.43 -44.32
C TYR A 11 0.84 7.55 -44.23
N THR A 12 1.34 8.07 -43.11
CA THR A 12 2.78 8.22 -42.85
C THR A 12 3.40 6.98 -42.19
N GLN A 13 2.58 6.04 -41.71
CA GLN A 13 3.01 4.85 -40.96
C GLN A 13 3.78 5.20 -39.67
N GLU A 14 3.52 6.38 -39.10
CA GLU A 14 4.21 6.91 -37.93
C GLU A 14 3.25 7.16 -36.76
N TRP A 15 3.77 7.04 -35.54
CA TRP A 15 3.04 7.36 -34.32
C TRP A 15 3.27 8.81 -33.94
N LEU A 16 2.22 9.63 -34.00
CA LEU A 16 2.26 11.04 -33.64
C LEU A 16 1.88 11.20 -32.17
N ARG A 17 2.82 11.69 -31.37
CA ARG A 17 2.55 12.08 -29.98
C ARG A 17 2.01 13.51 -29.94
N VAL A 18 0.78 13.66 -29.48
CA VAL A 18 0.06 14.93 -29.36
C VAL A 18 -0.18 15.23 -27.88
N ASP A 19 0.29 16.39 -27.44
CA ASP A 19 0.01 16.91 -26.12
C ASP A 19 -0.89 18.15 -26.25
N PRO A 20 -2.14 18.12 -25.73
CA PRO A 20 -3.06 19.26 -25.79
C PRO A 20 -2.70 20.38 -24.81
N THR A 21 -1.63 20.26 -24.02
CA THR A 21 -1.23 21.29 -23.05
C THR A 21 -0.47 22.43 -23.76
N PRO A 22 -0.93 23.70 -23.70
CA PRO A 22 -0.24 24.80 -24.39
C PRO A 22 1.17 25.01 -23.82
N GLY A 23 2.21 24.84 -24.66
CA GLY A 23 3.59 25.25 -24.34
C GLY A 23 4.65 24.15 -24.23
N ALA A 24 4.36 22.87 -24.51
CA ALA A 24 5.37 21.81 -24.45
C ALA A 24 6.05 21.58 -25.82
N SER A 25 7.32 21.98 -25.92
CA SER A 25 8.24 21.52 -26.99
C SER A 25 8.63 20.05 -26.73
N PRO A 26 8.93 19.23 -27.75
CA PRO A 26 9.22 17.81 -27.56
C PRO A 26 10.57 17.65 -26.84
N SER A 27 10.52 17.25 -25.57
CA SER A 27 11.72 16.96 -24.77
C SER A 27 12.00 15.46 -24.76
N ASN A 28 13.18 15.10 -25.27
CA ASN A 28 13.71 13.75 -25.37
C ASN A 28 13.91 13.13 -23.96
N PRO A 29 13.33 11.96 -23.63
CA PRO A 29 13.39 11.39 -22.29
C PRO A 29 14.42 10.25 -22.17
N ASP A 30 15.68 10.48 -22.56
CA ASP A 30 16.77 9.53 -22.30
C ASP A 30 17.55 9.94 -21.05
N LEU A 31 16.95 9.75 -19.88
CA LEU A 31 17.66 9.79 -18.60
C LEU A 31 17.28 8.57 -17.75
N PRO A 32 18.16 7.56 -17.63
CA PRO A 32 17.91 6.42 -16.76
C PRO A 32 18.12 6.83 -15.29
N LEU A 33 17.03 6.86 -14.52
CA LEU A 33 17.09 7.01 -13.07
C LEU A 33 17.46 5.65 -12.42
N PRO A 34 18.47 5.59 -11.53
CA PRO A 34 18.81 4.36 -10.83
C PRO A 34 17.74 4.07 -9.76
N ALA A 35 16.90 3.07 -10.00
CA ALA A 35 15.99 2.53 -9.00
C ALA A 35 16.79 1.71 -7.98
N SER A 36 16.98 2.26 -6.78
CA SER A 36 17.43 1.49 -5.63
C SER A 36 16.28 0.62 -5.13
N PHE A 37 16.35 -0.69 -5.42
CA PHE A 37 15.42 -1.67 -4.88
C PHE A 37 15.86 -2.06 -3.46
N GLU A 38 15.35 -1.35 -2.45
CA GLU A 38 15.30 -1.92 -1.10
C GLU A 38 14.31 -3.07 -1.11
N MET A 39 14.82 -4.29 -0.93
CA MET A 39 14.05 -5.52 -1.03
C MET A 39 13.22 -5.73 0.24
N GLU A 40 12.10 -5.01 0.36
CA GLU A 40 11.08 -5.30 1.37
C GLU A 40 10.41 -6.63 1.02
N THR A 41 10.76 -7.72 1.71
CA THR A 41 10.08 -9.01 1.54
C THR A 41 8.85 -9.06 2.46
N GLY A 42 7.65 -9.00 1.88
CA GLY A 42 6.40 -9.10 2.64
C GLY A 42 5.13 -8.88 1.81
N ILE A 43 3.96 -9.10 2.44
CA ILE A 43 2.64 -8.87 1.82
C ILE A 43 2.49 -7.41 1.32
N SER A 44 3.19 -6.45 1.95
CA SER A 44 3.25 -5.06 1.49
C SER A 44 3.89 -4.93 0.10
N ALA A 45 4.96 -5.67 -0.17
CA ALA A 45 5.63 -5.66 -1.47
C ALA A 45 4.83 -6.40 -2.55
N TRP A 46 4.06 -7.43 -2.17
CA TRP A 46 3.10 -8.06 -3.09
C TRP A 46 1.95 -7.13 -3.48
N VAL A 47 1.41 -6.36 -2.51
CA VAL A 47 0.41 -5.32 -2.81
C VAL A 47 1.01 -4.18 -3.61
N ASP A 48 2.26 -3.81 -3.36
CA ASP A 48 2.94 -2.75 -4.10
C ASP A 48 3.32 -3.17 -5.53
N SER A 49 3.69 -4.44 -5.74
CA SER A 49 3.88 -4.99 -7.09
C SER A 49 2.56 -5.04 -7.86
N LEU A 50 1.47 -5.41 -7.20
CA LEU A 50 0.12 -5.32 -7.77
C LEU A 50 -0.24 -3.89 -8.13
N ARG A 51 0.06 -2.93 -7.25
CA ARG A 51 -0.16 -1.49 -7.50
C ARG A 51 0.64 -0.99 -8.69
N MET A 52 1.91 -1.35 -8.79
CA MET A 52 2.78 -0.95 -9.91
C MET A 52 2.32 -1.58 -11.23
N GLN A 53 1.93 -2.84 -11.21
CA GLN A 53 1.38 -3.54 -12.38
C GLN A 53 0.03 -2.93 -12.80
N TRP A 54 -0.80 -2.56 -11.83
CA TRP A 54 -2.07 -1.87 -12.05
C TRP A 54 -1.85 -0.47 -12.62
N TYR A 55 -0.93 0.34 -12.09
CA TYR A 55 -0.62 1.66 -12.68
C TYR A 55 -0.08 1.54 -14.11
N ARG A 56 0.78 0.56 -14.39
CA ARG A 56 1.29 0.33 -15.75
C ARG A 56 0.17 -0.08 -16.72
N ARG A 57 -0.77 -0.91 -16.28
CA ARG A 57 -1.87 -1.42 -17.12
C ARG A 57 -3.04 -0.41 -17.20
N ILE A 58 -3.26 0.43 -16.18
CA ILE A 58 -4.38 1.38 -16.13
C ILE A 58 -4.12 2.68 -16.89
N VAL A 59 -2.87 3.13 -16.97
CA VAL A 59 -2.56 4.46 -17.52
C VAL A 59 -2.46 4.46 -19.05
N ASN A 60 -2.40 3.30 -19.70
CA ASN A 60 -2.56 3.14 -21.16
C ASN A 60 -3.53 1.98 -21.42
N PHE A 61 -4.79 2.28 -21.73
CA PHE A 61 -5.73 1.26 -22.16
C PHE A 61 -6.18 1.49 -23.60
N ASP A 62 -5.92 0.50 -24.43
CA ASP A 62 -6.73 0.25 -25.61
C ASP A 62 -8.04 -0.47 -25.18
N GLN A 63 -9.14 -0.26 -25.90
CA GLN A 63 -10.45 -0.83 -25.59
C GLN A 63 -10.42 -2.37 -25.63
N GLN A 64 -9.56 -2.96 -26.45
CA GLN A 64 -9.38 -4.41 -26.56
C GLN A 64 -8.79 -5.03 -25.29
N ASP A 65 -7.79 -4.40 -24.68
CA ASP A 65 -7.13 -4.87 -23.45
C ASP A 65 -8.10 -4.94 -22.25
N GLN A 66 -9.05 -4.00 -22.18
CA GLN A 66 -10.05 -3.98 -21.11
C GLN A 66 -11.05 -5.13 -21.24
N VAL A 67 -11.47 -5.43 -22.47
CA VAL A 67 -12.40 -6.53 -22.75
C VAL A 67 -11.72 -7.88 -22.45
N GLU A 68 -10.46 -8.05 -22.86
CA GLU A 68 -9.68 -9.27 -22.60
C GLU A 68 -9.45 -9.51 -21.09
N LEU A 69 -9.20 -8.46 -20.31
CA LEU A 69 -9.09 -8.57 -18.85
C LEU A 69 -10.43 -8.97 -18.22
N ALA A 70 -11.52 -8.36 -18.66
CA ALA A 70 -12.85 -8.67 -18.13
C ALA A 70 -13.24 -10.13 -18.44
N THR A 71 -13.02 -10.59 -19.69
CA THR A 71 -13.33 -11.96 -20.09
C THR A 71 -12.44 -12.98 -19.37
N SER A 72 -11.14 -12.73 -19.24
CA SER A 72 -10.24 -13.62 -18.51
C SER A 72 -10.58 -13.71 -17.01
N MET A 73 -10.95 -12.61 -16.36
CA MET A 73 -11.43 -12.64 -14.97
C MET A 73 -12.71 -13.45 -14.81
N LEU A 74 -13.66 -13.28 -15.74
CA LEU A 74 -14.91 -14.05 -15.74
C LEU A 74 -14.64 -15.54 -15.97
N ASP A 75 -13.75 -15.89 -16.89
CA ASP A 75 -13.37 -17.28 -17.16
C ASP A 75 -12.66 -17.93 -15.97
N LEU A 76 -11.73 -17.23 -15.32
CA LEU A 76 -11.10 -17.71 -14.09
C LEU A 76 -12.14 -17.92 -12.98
N GLY A 77 -13.07 -16.98 -12.81
CA GLY A 77 -14.17 -17.10 -11.87
C GLY A 77 -15.05 -18.32 -12.14
N ASN A 78 -15.42 -18.52 -13.41
CA ASN A 78 -16.23 -19.66 -13.85
C ASN A 78 -15.50 -21.00 -13.66
N GLN A 79 -14.20 -21.07 -13.96
CA GLN A 79 -13.38 -22.26 -13.73
C GLN A 79 -13.26 -22.59 -12.24
N LEU A 80 -13.04 -21.58 -11.39
CA LEU A 80 -13.01 -21.75 -9.95
C LEU A 80 -14.34 -22.26 -9.42
N LEU A 81 -15.46 -21.63 -9.79
CA LEU A 81 -16.81 -22.06 -9.40
C LEU A 81 -17.11 -23.50 -9.85
N LYS A 82 -16.75 -23.83 -11.09
CA LYS A 82 -16.95 -25.18 -11.63
C LYS A 82 -16.13 -26.19 -10.83
N SER A 83 -14.85 -25.92 -10.56
CA SER A 83 -14.00 -26.80 -9.75
C SER A 83 -14.51 -26.95 -8.31
N LEU A 84 -15.02 -25.87 -7.72
CA LEU A 84 -15.59 -25.87 -6.38
C LEU A 84 -16.87 -26.71 -6.34
N SER A 85 -17.72 -26.59 -7.37
CA SER A 85 -18.97 -27.35 -7.46
C SER A 85 -18.74 -28.86 -7.61
N VAL A 86 -17.69 -29.26 -8.34
CA VAL A 86 -17.29 -30.67 -8.50
C VAL A 86 -16.81 -31.22 -7.16
N LYS A 87 -15.90 -30.53 -6.49
CA LYS A 87 -15.41 -30.92 -5.16
C LYS A 87 -16.53 -30.95 -4.12
N PHE A 88 -17.46 -30.00 -4.18
CA PHE A 88 -18.62 -29.97 -3.29
C PHE A 88 -19.56 -31.17 -3.49
N LYS A 89 -19.79 -31.59 -4.74
CA LYS A 89 -20.56 -32.81 -5.04
C LYS A 89 -19.89 -34.06 -4.49
N GLU A 90 -18.57 -34.18 -4.64
CA GLU A 90 -17.78 -35.31 -4.12
C GLU A 90 -17.75 -35.35 -2.58
N VAL A 91 -17.62 -34.19 -1.94
CA VAL A 91 -17.74 -34.07 -0.47
C VAL A 91 -19.15 -34.48 -0.04
N ARG A 92 -20.20 -34.00 -0.73
CA ARG A 92 -21.59 -34.35 -0.41
C ARG A 92 -21.87 -35.84 -0.53
N THR A 93 -21.41 -36.51 -1.59
CA THR A 93 -21.61 -37.95 -1.75
C THR A 93 -20.90 -38.72 -0.64
N THR A 94 -19.66 -38.33 -0.31
CA THR A 94 -18.92 -38.91 0.82
C THR A 94 -19.66 -38.72 2.15
N LEU A 95 -20.29 -37.56 2.35
CA LEU A 95 -21.04 -37.23 3.56
C LEU A 95 -22.36 -38.00 3.66
N ILE A 96 -23.05 -38.23 2.53
CA ILE A 96 -24.27 -39.05 2.46
C ILE A 96 -23.93 -40.52 2.71
N ASP A 97 -22.89 -41.04 2.08
CA ASP A 97 -22.41 -42.41 2.28
C ASP A 97 -21.97 -42.65 3.73
N TRP A 98 -21.32 -41.66 4.33
CA TRP A 98 -20.98 -41.64 5.75
C TRP A 98 -22.22 -41.71 6.64
N LEU A 99 -23.23 -40.89 6.35
CA LEU A 99 -24.50 -40.84 7.10
C LEU A 99 -25.29 -42.15 7.01
N GLN A 100 -25.23 -42.83 5.86
CA GLN A 100 -25.89 -44.14 5.66
C GLN A 100 -25.15 -45.29 6.35
N ARG A 101 -23.87 -45.13 6.72
CA ARG A 101 -23.06 -46.15 7.40
C ARG A 101 -22.35 -45.60 8.66
N PRO A 102 -23.10 -45.23 9.71
CA PRO A 102 -22.56 -44.55 10.88
C PRO A 102 -21.59 -45.39 11.73
N PHE A 103 -21.59 -46.72 11.60
CA PHE A 103 -20.80 -47.64 12.45
C PHE A 103 -19.69 -48.41 11.71
N SER A 104 -19.18 -47.91 10.57
CA SER A 104 -17.97 -48.48 9.94
C SER A 104 -16.69 -47.88 10.52
N ARG A 105 -15.56 -48.61 10.50
CA ARG A 105 -14.28 -48.14 11.08
C ARG A 105 -13.78 -46.81 10.46
N GLY A 106 -14.06 -46.54 9.18
CA GLY A 106 -13.77 -45.26 8.54
C GLY A 106 -14.73 -44.12 8.91
N SER A 107 -15.93 -44.47 9.40
CA SER A 107 -16.97 -43.52 9.82
C SER A 107 -16.61 -42.78 11.10
N PHE A 108 -15.80 -43.37 11.98
CA PHE A 108 -15.33 -42.69 13.21
C PHE A 108 -14.42 -41.48 12.91
N ILE A 109 -13.55 -41.57 11.90
CA ILE A 109 -12.67 -40.46 11.49
C ILE A 109 -13.50 -39.34 10.87
N GLY A 110 -14.43 -39.69 9.95
CA GLY A 110 -15.34 -38.72 9.34
C GLY A 110 -16.23 -38.02 10.36
N GLY A 111 -16.76 -38.77 11.33
CA GLY A 111 -17.56 -38.25 12.43
C GLY A 111 -16.78 -37.31 13.33
N GLY A 112 -15.55 -37.68 13.70
CA GLY A 112 -14.65 -36.81 14.48
C GLY A 112 -14.33 -35.50 13.77
N VAL A 113 -14.04 -35.54 12.46
CA VAL A 113 -13.81 -34.34 11.65
C VAL A 113 -15.06 -33.46 11.62
N LEU A 114 -16.24 -34.05 11.40
CA LEU A 114 -17.51 -33.32 11.34
C LEU A 114 -17.86 -32.67 12.68
N LEU A 115 -17.62 -33.38 13.78
CA LEU A 115 -17.80 -32.88 15.15
C LEU A 115 -16.83 -31.73 15.45
N CYS A 116 -15.55 -31.86 15.08
CA CYS A 116 -14.57 -30.78 15.17
C CYS A 116 -14.98 -29.56 14.33
N LEU A 117 -15.54 -29.77 13.13
CA LEU A 117 -15.99 -28.70 12.24
C LEU A 117 -17.22 -27.99 12.84
N CYS A 118 -18.18 -28.73 13.37
CA CYS A 118 -19.31 -28.17 14.13
C CYS A 118 -18.84 -27.39 15.35
N PHE A 119 -17.91 -27.93 16.15
CA PHE A 119 -17.33 -27.21 17.28
C PHE A 119 -16.59 -25.94 16.84
N ALA A 120 -15.82 -25.99 15.75
CA ALA A 120 -15.13 -24.83 15.19
C ALA A 120 -16.12 -23.74 14.75
N VAL A 121 -17.21 -24.12 14.06
CA VAL A 121 -18.26 -23.19 13.62
C VAL A 121 -18.97 -22.57 14.83
N VAL A 122 -19.35 -23.36 15.82
CA VAL A 122 -19.99 -22.87 17.06
C VAL A 122 -19.03 -21.97 17.85
N TYR A 123 -17.76 -22.36 17.94
CA TYR A 123 -16.73 -21.58 18.60
C TYR A 123 -16.53 -20.23 17.89
N LEU A 124 -16.38 -20.23 16.56
CA LEU A 124 -16.26 -19.01 15.75
C LEU A 124 -17.50 -18.12 15.87
N TRP A 125 -18.71 -18.69 15.83
CA TRP A 125 -19.96 -17.95 16.00
C TRP A 125 -20.03 -17.28 17.38
N ARG A 126 -19.71 -18.02 18.44
CA ARG A 126 -19.71 -17.52 19.83
C ARG A 126 -18.62 -16.47 20.05
N THR A 127 -17.47 -16.64 19.41
CA THR A 127 -16.33 -15.74 19.55
C THR A 127 -16.29 -14.64 18.48
N ARG A 128 -17.30 -14.53 17.60
CA ARG A 128 -17.30 -13.58 16.46
C ARG A 128 -17.02 -12.15 16.89
N PHE A 129 -17.61 -11.70 18.00
CA PHE A 129 -17.38 -10.34 18.52
C PHE A 129 -15.98 -10.16 19.09
N ARG A 130 -15.37 -11.22 19.65
CA ARG A 130 -13.97 -11.20 20.10
C ARG A 130 -13.02 -11.16 18.91
N TRP A 131 -13.26 -11.99 17.88
CA TRP A 131 -12.49 -11.97 16.64
C TRP A 131 -12.61 -10.63 15.92
N LEU A 132 -13.80 -10.05 15.83
CA LEU A 132 -14.02 -8.72 15.25
C LEU A 132 -13.28 -7.60 15.99
N HIS A 133 -12.95 -7.78 17.27
CA HIS A 133 -12.15 -6.82 18.03
C HIS A 133 -10.64 -7.15 18.00
N LEU A 134 -10.27 -8.44 17.92
CA LEU A 134 -8.88 -8.90 17.89
C LEU A 134 -8.26 -8.78 16.49
N LEU A 135 -8.99 -9.08 15.43
CA LEU A 135 -8.55 -8.93 14.04
C LEU A 135 -8.06 -7.51 13.76
N PRO A 136 -8.83 -6.44 13.99
CA PRO A 136 -8.33 -5.09 13.79
C PRO A 136 -7.24 -4.72 14.79
N ARG A 137 -7.09 -5.40 15.94
CA ARG A 137 -5.97 -5.14 16.86
C ARG A 137 -4.66 -5.78 16.39
N MET A 138 -4.72 -6.96 15.77
CA MET A 138 -3.57 -7.64 15.16
C MET A 138 -3.22 -7.05 13.78
N LEU A 139 -4.23 -6.61 13.03
CA LEU A 139 -4.08 -5.95 11.72
C LEU A 139 -3.92 -4.43 11.83
N ARG A 140 -4.14 -3.83 13.00
CA ARG A 140 -3.78 -2.42 13.24
C ARG A 140 -2.26 -2.33 13.21
N ARG A 141 -1.79 -1.72 12.12
CA ARG A 141 -0.44 -1.17 11.99
C ARG A 141 -0.08 -0.49 13.32
N LYS A 142 1.02 -0.91 13.97
CA LYS A 142 1.53 -0.30 15.20
C LYS A 142 1.41 1.22 15.03
N GLN A 143 0.68 1.88 15.91
CA GLN A 143 0.46 3.34 15.86
C GLN A 143 1.84 3.98 15.63
N GLY A 144 2.03 4.52 14.42
CA GLY A 144 3.25 5.26 14.12
C GLY A 144 3.37 6.41 15.12
N LEU A 145 4.60 6.89 15.35
CA LEU A 145 4.85 8.06 16.17
C LEU A 145 3.80 9.14 15.91
N ASP A 146 3.30 9.76 16.98
CA ASP A 146 2.39 10.90 16.96
C ASP A 146 2.69 11.82 15.76
N PRO A 147 1.69 12.22 14.95
CA PRO A 147 1.90 13.06 13.76
C PRO A 147 2.79 14.28 14.04
N ILE A 148 2.70 14.87 15.23
CA ILE A 148 3.53 16.01 15.66
C ILE A 148 5.00 15.60 15.73
N ARG A 149 5.31 14.47 16.37
CA ARG A 149 6.69 13.95 16.50
C ARG A 149 7.27 13.51 15.16
N LYS A 150 6.45 12.94 14.28
CA LYS A 150 6.86 12.58 12.91
C LYS A 150 7.16 13.81 12.06
N MET A 151 6.41 14.90 12.24
CA MET A 151 6.69 16.16 11.56
C MET A 151 7.97 16.81 12.10
N ALA A 152 8.17 16.79 13.42
CA ALA A 152 9.39 17.27 14.06
C ALA A 152 10.63 16.50 13.58
N SER A 153 10.57 15.17 13.46
CA SER A 153 11.70 14.35 12.98
C SER A 153 12.09 14.69 11.53
N ARG A 154 11.12 14.94 10.65
CA ARG A 154 11.39 15.35 9.27
C ARG A 154 12.08 16.71 9.20
N LEU A 155 11.64 17.68 10.01
CA LEU A 155 12.22 19.01 10.05
C LEU A 155 13.61 18.99 10.69
N LEU A 156 13.82 18.22 11.74
CA LEU A 156 15.14 18.01 12.36
C LEU A 156 16.16 17.53 11.34
N HIS A 157 15.81 16.50 10.57
CA HIS A 157 16.72 15.96 9.57
C HIS A 157 17.10 17.02 8.51
N ARG A 158 16.14 17.83 8.05
CA ARG A 158 16.42 18.92 7.08
C ARG A 158 17.33 20.00 7.67
N VAL A 159 17.11 20.39 8.93
CA VAL A 159 17.95 21.38 9.63
C VAL A 159 19.37 20.85 9.82
N GLN A 160 19.53 19.58 10.20
CA GLN A 160 20.85 18.94 10.34
C GLN A 160 21.62 18.88 9.03
N VAL A 161 20.97 18.51 7.92
CA VAL A 161 21.59 18.53 6.59
C VAL A 161 22.04 19.93 6.21
N GLN A 162 21.18 20.95 6.40
CA GLN A 162 21.56 22.33 6.08
C GLN A 162 22.69 22.86 6.98
N MET A 163 22.75 22.45 8.25
CA MET A 163 23.87 22.81 9.13
C MET A 163 25.19 22.15 8.71
N ALA A 164 25.15 20.94 8.15
CA ALA A 164 26.35 20.24 7.69
C ALA A 164 26.96 20.87 6.42
N GLU A 165 26.15 21.55 5.60
CA GLU A 165 26.58 22.24 4.39
C GLU A 165 27.13 23.66 4.64
N LEU A 166 26.87 24.25 5.81
CA LEU A 166 27.25 25.63 6.13
C LEU A 166 28.64 25.70 6.79
N GLU A 167 29.43 26.70 6.39
CA GLU A 167 30.72 26.99 7.03
C GLU A 167 30.54 27.44 8.49
N LEU A 168 31.53 27.12 9.34
CA LEU A 168 31.45 27.33 10.80
C LEU A 168 31.14 28.77 11.25
N ASN A 169 31.44 29.77 10.41
CA ASN A 169 31.30 31.19 10.72
C ASN A 169 30.03 31.85 10.13
N ASP A 170 29.13 31.09 9.51
CA ASP A 170 27.91 31.67 8.95
C ASP A 170 26.95 32.13 10.09
N PRO A 171 26.49 33.39 10.12
CA PRO A 171 25.51 33.88 11.09
C PRO A 171 24.18 33.11 11.09
N ARG A 172 23.88 32.34 10.04
CA ARG A 172 22.70 31.45 9.96
C ARG A 172 22.82 30.22 10.85
N LEU A 173 24.03 29.80 11.19
CA LEU A 173 24.31 28.59 11.96
C LEU A 173 23.76 28.70 13.39
N GLY A 174 23.84 29.90 14.00
CA GLY A 174 23.21 30.18 15.30
C GLY A 174 21.68 30.00 15.28
N LYS A 175 21.01 30.56 14.26
CA LYS A 175 19.54 30.45 14.12
C LYS A 175 19.09 29.01 13.85
N LEU A 176 19.88 28.23 13.12
CA LEU A 176 19.61 26.81 12.87
C LEU A 176 19.80 25.97 14.14
N ARG A 177 20.82 26.24 14.96
CA ARG A 177 21.01 25.59 16.27
C ARG A 177 19.84 25.83 17.21
N ASP A 178 19.33 27.05 17.26
CA ASP A 178 18.17 27.37 18.10
C ASP A 178 16.90 26.64 17.62
N ALA A 179 16.65 26.63 16.30
CA ALA A 179 15.54 25.88 15.72
C ALA A 179 15.66 24.37 15.94
N LEU A 180 16.89 23.83 15.94
CA LEU A 180 17.15 22.41 16.21
C LEU A 180 16.76 22.06 17.66
N LYS A 181 17.16 22.87 18.65
CA LYS A 181 16.78 22.68 20.07
C LYS A 181 15.27 22.70 20.27
N GLU A 182 14.58 23.65 19.64
CA GLU A 182 13.11 23.74 19.72
C GLU A 182 12.44 22.51 19.10
N LEU A 183 12.95 22.00 17.98
CA LEU A 183 12.41 20.79 17.34
C LEU A 183 12.74 19.51 18.13
N GLU A 184 13.90 19.42 18.78
CA GLU A 184 14.24 18.33 19.70
C GLU A 184 13.32 18.32 20.91
N ALA A 185 13.01 19.50 21.46
CA ALA A 185 12.04 19.64 22.55
C ALA A 185 10.64 19.14 22.15
N VAL A 186 10.18 19.43 20.93
CA VAL A 186 8.88 18.93 20.44
C VAL A 186 8.90 17.41 20.19
N ARG A 187 10.04 16.85 19.79
CA ARG A 187 10.17 15.42 19.47
C ARG A 187 10.31 14.54 20.72
N PHE A 188 11.20 14.94 21.64
CA PHE A 188 11.62 14.13 22.79
C PHE A 188 11.03 14.63 24.12
N GLY A 189 10.46 15.83 24.15
CA GLY A 189 9.86 16.42 25.33
C GLY A 189 8.43 15.97 25.63
N PRO A 190 7.78 16.62 26.60
CA PRO A 190 6.40 16.34 26.99
C PRO A 190 5.43 16.52 25.82
N ALA A 191 4.24 15.91 25.89
CA ALA A 191 3.25 16.02 24.83
C ALA A 191 2.85 17.49 24.62
N VAL A 192 3.08 18.00 23.40
CA VAL A 192 2.80 19.39 23.02
C VAL A 192 1.53 19.44 22.18
N THR A 193 0.67 20.43 22.39
CA THR A 193 -0.52 20.63 21.55
C THR A 193 -0.13 21.11 20.16
N MET A 194 -0.97 20.81 19.16
CA MET A 194 -0.69 21.15 17.75
C MET A 194 -0.46 22.66 17.54
N ASP A 195 -1.12 23.53 18.30
CA ASP A 195 -1.01 24.97 18.10
C ASP A 195 0.35 25.53 18.55
N VAL A 196 0.93 24.97 19.61
CA VAL A 196 2.30 25.29 20.04
C VAL A 196 3.32 24.69 19.06
N ALA A 197 3.09 23.47 18.57
CA ALA A 197 3.99 22.85 17.60
C ALA A 197 4.01 23.59 16.25
N LYS A 198 2.88 24.15 15.82
CA LYS A 198 2.77 24.92 14.56
C LYS A 198 3.70 26.13 14.52
N SER A 199 3.82 26.89 15.62
CA SER A 199 4.69 28.08 15.66
C SER A 199 6.16 27.69 15.51
N VAL A 200 6.58 26.62 16.19
CA VAL A 200 7.94 26.04 16.08
C VAL A 200 8.20 25.55 14.64
N PHE A 201 7.24 24.83 14.05
CA PHE A 201 7.37 24.34 12.67
C PHE A 201 7.40 25.47 11.64
N ALA A 202 6.62 26.54 11.84
CA ALA A 202 6.64 27.71 10.96
C ALA A 202 7.99 28.43 11.02
N LYS A 203 8.52 28.64 12.22
CA LYS A 203 9.85 29.24 12.45
C LYS A 203 10.96 28.41 11.80
N ALA A 204 10.97 27.10 12.02
CA ALA A 204 11.93 26.19 11.40
C ALA A 204 11.85 26.23 9.86
N LYS A 205 10.64 26.17 9.28
CA LYS A 205 10.44 26.27 7.82
C LYS A 205 10.89 27.61 7.25
N GLN A 206 10.67 28.71 7.96
CA GLN A 206 11.09 30.04 7.52
C GLN A 206 12.63 30.15 7.43
N ILE A 207 13.33 29.57 8.39
CA ILE A 207 14.80 29.52 8.40
C ILE A 207 15.31 28.64 7.25
N LEU A 208 14.70 27.47 7.03
CA LEU A 208 15.04 26.57 5.91
C LEU A 208 14.78 27.23 4.54
N ARG A 209 13.74 28.07 4.41
CA ARG A 209 13.36 28.71 3.13
C ARG A 209 14.31 29.83 2.72
N LYS A 210 14.99 30.49 3.67
CA LYS A 210 16.00 31.53 3.40
C LYS A 210 17.32 31.00 2.79
N ARG A 211 17.31 29.73 2.33
CA ARG A 211 18.36 29.09 1.54
C ARG A 211 18.37 29.58 0.08
N HIS A 212 17.26 30.11 -0.43
CA HIS A 212 17.16 30.77 -1.73
C HIS A 212 17.28 32.28 -1.61
#